data_AF-A0A9E0DBH4-F1
#
_entry.id   AF-A0A9E0DBH4-F1
#
_cell.length_a   1.000
_cell.length_b   1.000
_cell.length_c   1.000
_cell.angle_alpha   90.00
_cell.angle_beta   90.00
_cell.angle_gamma   90.00
#
_symmetry.space_group_name_H-M   'P 1'
#
loop_
_entity.id
_entity.type
_entity.pdbx_description
1 polymer ?
#
loop_
_entity_poly.entity_id
_entity_poly.type
_entity_poly.pdbx_seq_one_letter_code
_entity_poly.pdbx_strand_id
1 'polypeptide(L)'
;MADIVSNPDVESPQAAPPTVTCAQCGCTSPLTMYFRKQRGKHYCPRCMGERAGRSMVNQILLVLAFGLILSLLRSQGTGGFDFSGLIEVGLFLALIFVTVIGHELIHGLAAWLLGGRVYELALGVGEVRRSVWWRGVRFALRRQLFMGIAVCVFPRRSGLRLRRALYLMAPLAAQIALVIFLWNRPGLRADVAGYDLRIMLIIANGWLIMGNLFPWKFNEILATDGYRLLELVRGRKTVDELHEQFFLVDGVYAQEREDYAAMAAAAAAGLALYPNAGQLKNLQAAALFSEERFGEALTLFDQFLTEGGDETPLPVRALWLSNQAGATFFEHLLGGDITPARLDVAHAAVAEAYSLIPWVTPVEVVVALSALAQGHIQDALAGFQQAIPYQHKVNDRAELLLLVALAHHHLGQGDAARSALGQARTLETKESRIRAYVEGLVGGG
;
A
#
# COMPACT_ATOMS: atom_id res chain seq x y z
N MET A 1 -34.44 16.24 -49.64
CA MET A 1 -33.73 17.48 -49.99
C MET A 1 -32.92 17.86 -48.77
N ALA A 2 -31.75 17.24 -48.65
CA ALA A 2 -30.49 17.69 -49.27
C ALA A 2 -29.80 18.63 -48.27
N ASP A 3 -28.89 18.06 -47.48
CA ASP A 3 -27.43 18.26 -47.57
C ASP A 3 -27.04 19.49 -46.75
N ILE A 4 -26.11 19.43 -45.80
CA ILE A 4 -24.64 19.42 -45.93
C ILE A 4 -24.15 19.19 -44.47
N VAL A 5 -23.52 18.09 -44.05
CA VAL A 5 -22.14 17.61 -44.32
C VAL A 5 -21.09 18.70 -44.28
N SER A 6 -20.52 18.95 -43.10
CA SER A 6 -19.07 18.89 -42.89
C SER A 6 -18.76 19.36 -41.46
N ASN A 7 -18.38 18.44 -40.60
CA ASN A 7 -17.42 18.80 -39.56
C ASN A 7 -16.16 17.97 -39.80
N PRO A 8 -15.23 18.47 -40.63
CA PRO A 8 -13.90 17.91 -40.75
C PRO A 8 -13.05 18.65 -39.71
N ASP A 9 -13.39 18.48 -38.43
CA ASP A 9 -12.39 18.66 -37.41
C ASP A 9 -11.49 17.42 -37.53
N VAL A 10 -10.53 17.53 -38.44
CA VAL A 10 -9.27 16.81 -38.32
C VAL A 10 -8.84 17.08 -36.88
N GLU A 11 -9.04 16.08 -36.01
CA GLU A 11 -8.53 16.12 -34.64
C GLU A 11 -7.08 16.53 -34.75
N SER A 12 -6.80 17.79 -34.38
CA SER A 12 -5.43 18.24 -34.24
C SER A 12 -4.77 17.24 -33.31
N PRO A 13 -3.61 16.68 -33.67
CA PRO A 13 -3.00 15.57 -32.94
C PRO A 13 -3.01 15.94 -31.46
N GLN A 14 -3.81 15.19 -30.66
CA GLN A 14 -3.92 15.45 -29.23
C GLN A 14 -2.51 15.52 -28.68
N ALA A 15 -2.11 16.69 -28.18
CA ALA A 15 -0.77 16.88 -27.65
C ALA A 15 -0.51 15.76 -26.64
N ALA A 16 0.62 15.07 -26.79
CA ALA A 16 0.97 13.95 -25.92
C ALA A 16 0.77 14.36 -24.46
N PRO A 17 0.16 13.50 -23.62
CA PRO A 17 -0.16 13.86 -22.26
C PRO A 17 1.10 14.33 -21.54
N PRO A 18 1.01 15.41 -20.73
CA PRO A 18 2.18 15.96 -20.06
C PRO A 18 2.83 14.88 -19.18
N THR A 19 4.13 14.65 -19.36
CA THR A 19 4.89 13.70 -18.54
C THR A 19 5.65 14.43 -17.43
N VAL A 20 5.90 13.73 -16.33
CA VAL A 20 6.71 14.23 -15.21
C VAL A 20 7.82 13.24 -14.91
N THR A 21 9.04 13.76 -14.71
CA THR A 21 10.23 12.99 -14.35
C THR A 21 10.57 13.12 -12.88
N CYS A 22 10.88 12.01 -12.21
CA CYS A 22 11.33 12.00 -10.83
C CYS A 22 12.75 12.56 -10.71
N ALA A 23 12.94 13.57 -9.87
CA ALA A 23 14.24 14.19 -9.64
C ALA A 23 15.23 13.34 -8.81
N GLN A 24 14.86 12.12 -8.39
CA GLN A 24 15.74 11.22 -7.64
C GLN A 24 16.13 9.99 -8.45
N CYS A 25 15.16 9.21 -8.96
CA CYS A 25 15.45 8.01 -9.74
C CYS A 25 15.39 8.23 -11.27
N GLY A 26 14.95 9.39 -11.75
CA GLY A 26 14.86 9.68 -13.18
C GLY A 26 13.68 9.03 -13.91
N CYS A 27 12.81 8.27 -13.23
CA CYS A 27 11.66 7.65 -13.89
C CYS A 27 10.66 8.70 -14.41
N THR A 28 10.08 8.47 -15.57
CA THR A 28 9.12 9.38 -16.23
C THR A 28 7.78 8.69 -16.40
N SER A 29 6.68 9.41 -16.21
CA SER A 29 5.33 8.87 -16.42
C SER A 29 4.32 9.98 -16.74
N PRO A 30 3.27 9.68 -17.52
CA PRO A 30 2.15 10.60 -17.79
C PRO A 30 1.19 10.74 -16.60
N LEU A 31 1.30 9.88 -15.57
CA LEU A 31 0.45 9.89 -14.39
C LEU A 31 0.89 10.96 -13.37
N THR A 32 0.87 12.22 -13.80
CA THR A 32 1.41 13.37 -13.05
C THR A 32 0.81 13.52 -11.64
N MET A 33 -0.45 13.12 -11.45
CA MET A 33 -1.18 13.15 -10.18
C MET A 33 -0.52 12.31 -9.06
N TYR A 34 0.29 11.30 -9.39
CA TYR A 34 1.00 10.48 -8.40
C TYR A 34 2.36 11.05 -8.01
N PHE A 35 2.88 12.02 -8.78
CA PHE A 35 4.12 12.69 -8.43
C PHE A 35 3.86 13.80 -7.42
N ARG A 36 4.68 13.86 -6.39
CA ARG A 36 4.60 14.94 -5.40
C ARG A 36 5.66 16.00 -5.67
N LYS A 37 5.22 17.25 -5.78
CA LYS A 37 6.13 18.41 -5.87
C LYS A 37 6.64 18.79 -4.48
N GLN A 38 7.95 18.82 -4.29
CA GLN A 38 8.60 19.28 -3.06
C GLN A 38 9.80 20.16 -3.43
N ARG A 39 9.81 21.40 -2.93
CA ARG A 39 10.86 22.41 -3.24
C ARG A 39 11.12 22.56 -4.75
N GLY A 40 10.04 22.65 -5.54
CA GLY A 40 10.13 22.80 -6.99
C GLY A 40 10.42 21.53 -7.79
N LYS A 41 10.79 20.41 -7.14
CA LYS A 41 11.13 19.14 -7.80
C LYS A 41 10.00 18.12 -7.65
N HIS A 42 9.78 17.28 -8.67
CA HIS A 42 8.80 16.19 -8.61
C HIS A 42 9.46 14.88 -8.19
N TYR A 43 8.73 14.08 -7.41
CA TYR A 43 9.19 12.79 -6.91
C TYR A 43 8.11 11.74 -7.10
N CYS A 44 8.51 10.56 -7.60
CA CYS A 44 7.61 9.42 -7.72
C CYS A 44 7.21 8.90 -6.31
N PRO A 45 6.12 8.12 -6.21
CA PRO A 45 5.66 7.55 -4.94
C PRO A 45 6.74 6.80 -4.14
N ARG A 46 7.59 6.01 -4.81
CA ARG A 46 8.68 5.25 -4.17
C ARG A 46 9.71 6.16 -3.51
N CYS A 47 10.30 7.08 -4.27
CA CYS A 47 11.28 8.04 -3.74
C CYS A 47 10.67 8.98 -2.67
N MET A 48 9.38 9.32 -2.80
CA MET A 48 8.67 10.04 -1.75
C MET A 48 8.54 9.23 -0.45
N GLY A 49 8.24 7.93 -0.55
CA GLY A 49 8.17 7.03 0.62
C GLY A 49 9.51 6.91 1.35
N GLU A 50 10.62 6.83 0.62
CA GLU A 50 11.97 6.84 1.19
C GLU A 50 12.27 8.16 1.93
N ARG A 51 11.96 9.28 1.30
CA ARG A 51 12.16 10.63 1.87
C ARG A 51 11.30 10.89 3.09
N ALA A 52 10.05 10.45 3.06
CA ALA A 52 9.15 10.56 4.20
C ALA A 52 9.73 9.88 5.44
N GLY A 53 10.47 8.78 5.27
CA GLY A 53 11.20 8.11 6.35
C GLY A 53 12.22 9.02 7.04
N ARG A 54 13.04 9.73 6.24
CA ARG A 54 14.04 10.67 6.75
C ARG A 54 13.40 11.88 7.44
N SER A 55 12.26 12.34 6.92
CA SER A 55 11.51 13.47 7.51
C SER A 55 11.04 13.17 8.93
N MET A 56 10.66 11.93 9.24
CA MET A 56 10.22 11.58 10.59
C MET A 56 11.37 11.64 11.60
N VAL A 57 12.55 11.13 11.25
CA VAL A 57 13.74 11.23 12.11
C VAL A 57 14.02 12.69 12.42
N ASN A 58 13.96 13.56 11.41
CA ASN A 58 14.13 15.00 11.59
C ASN A 58 13.05 15.63 12.47
N GLN A 59 11.79 15.18 12.39
CA GLN A 59 10.72 15.66 13.27
C GLN A 59 10.93 15.25 14.72
N ILE A 60 11.32 13.99 14.97
CA ILE A 60 11.65 13.51 16.31
C ILE A 60 12.83 14.31 16.87
N LEU A 61 13.89 14.49 16.08
CA LEU A 61 15.06 15.28 16.49
C LEU A 61 14.69 16.74 16.76
N LEU A 62 13.82 17.35 15.96
CA LEU A 62 13.35 18.72 16.18
C LEU A 62 12.55 18.84 17.48
N VAL A 63 11.67 17.87 17.76
CA VAL A 63 10.89 17.84 18.99
C VAL A 63 11.81 17.63 20.21
N LEU A 64 12.79 16.74 20.12
CA LEU A 64 13.79 16.55 21.18
C LEU A 64 14.68 17.79 21.37
N ALA A 65 15.09 18.45 20.28
CA ALA A 65 15.83 19.70 20.35
C ALA A 65 15.01 20.82 21.01
N PHE A 66 13.70 20.88 20.75
CA PHE A 66 12.79 21.78 21.45
C PHE A 66 12.73 21.46 22.95
N GLY A 67 12.62 20.18 23.34
CA GLY A 67 12.72 19.76 24.74
C GLY A 67 14.05 20.14 25.41
N LEU A 68 15.16 20.06 24.67
CA LEU A 68 16.47 20.50 25.12
C LEU A 68 16.52 22.02 25.32
N ILE A 69 15.96 22.80 24.40
CA ILE A 69 15.88 24.26 24.52
C ILE A 69 15.05 24.65 25.75
N LEU A 70 13.89 24.01 25.97
CA LEU A 70 13.08 24.24 27.17
C LEU A 70 13.85 23.93 28.46
N SER A 71 14.62 22.84 28.47
CA SER A 71 15.50 22.46 29.58
C SER A 71 16.55 23.53 29.86
N LEU A 72 17.21 24.03 28.82
CA LEU A 72 18.20 25.11 28.92
C LEU A 72 17.59 26.41 29.44
N LEU A 73 16.42 26.81 28.94
CA LEU A 73 15.75 28.04 29.38
C LEU A 73 15.36 27.99 30.86
N ARG A 74 14.90 26.83 31.35
CA ARG A 74 14.54 26.65 32.78
C ARG A 74 15.76 26.58 33.69
N SER A 75 16.88 26.05 33.19
CA SER A 75 18.13 25.95 33.95
C SER A 75 18.78 27.30 34.30
N GLN A 76 18.40 28.41 33.64
CA GLN A 76 19.01 29.73 33.87
C GLN A 76 18.82 30.27 35.30
N GLY A 77 17.94 29.68 36.12
CA GLY A 77 17.66 30.13 37.49
C GLY A 77 18.11 29.20 38.61
N THR A 78 18.57 27.97 38.32
CA THR A 78 18.73 26.91 39.35
C THR A 78 20.18 26.51 39.65
N GLY A 79 21.16 27.09 38.95
CA GLY A 79 22.58 26.77 39.15
C GLY A 79 23.02 25.39 38.65
N GLY A 80 22.13 24.65 37.97
CA GLY A 80 22.39 23.32 37.41
C GLY A 80 21.51 23.04 36.18
N PHE A 81 21.88 22.04 35.40
CA PHE A 81 21.11 21.67 34.20
C PHE A 81 19.78 21.02 34.58
N ASP A 82 18.66 21.64 34.20
CA ASP A 82 17.31 21.15 34.47
C ASP A 82 16.81 20.26 33.33
N PHE A 83 16.74 18.95 33.55
CA PHE A 83 16.24 17.98 32.56
C PHE A 83 14.70 17.98 32.39
N SER A 84 13.98 18.80 33.15
CA SER A 84 12.52 18.81 33.16
C SER A 84 11.91 18.95 31.76
N GLY A 85 12.42 19.86 30.92
CA GLY A 85 11.92 20.07 29.55
C GLY A 85 12.04 18.84 28.63
N LEU A 86 13.12 18.07 28.75
CA LEU A 86 13.28 16.81 28.00
C LEU A 86 12.32 15.73 28.51
N ILE A 87 12.12 15.65 29.83
CA ILE A 87 11.17 14.72 30.43
C ILE A 87 9.74 15.08 30.00
N GLU A 88 9.39 16.37 29.98
CA GLU A 88 8.08 16.88 29.55
C GLU A 88 7.76 16.47 28.11
N VAL A 89 8.69 16.72 27.20
CA VAL A 89 8.54 16.37 25.78
C VAL A 89 8.51 14.86 25.59
N GLY A 90 9.39 14.12 26.26
CA GLY A 90 9.41 12.66 26.22
C GLY A 90 8.10 12.05 26.72
N LEU A 91 7.56 12.57 27.81
CA LEU A 91 6.28 12.16 28.38
C LEU A 91 5.12 12.50 27.42
N PHE A 92 5.10 13.71 26.84
CA PHE A 92 4.11 14.08 25.84
C PHE A 92 4.12 13.15 24.63
N LEU A 93 5.31 12.82 24.09
CA LEU A 93 5.44 11.88 22.97
C LEU A 93 4.95 10.48 23.34
N ALA A 94 5.29 9.98 24.53
CA ALA A 94 4.81 8.70 25.03
C ALA A 94 3.29 8.67 25.16
N LEU A 95 2.69 9.74 25.67
CA LEU A 95 1.24 9.86 25.79
C LEU A 95 0.54 9.97 24.42
N ILE A 96 1.08 10.74 23.48
CA ILE A 96 0.58 10.79 22.10
C ILE A 96 0.59 9.39 21.47
N PHE A 97 1.66 8.62 21.68
CA PHE A 97 1.73 7.25 21.18
C PHE A 97 0.62 6.38 21.77
N VAL A 98 0.40 6.44 23.09
CA VAL A 98 -0.69 5.71 23.76
C VAL A 98 -2.07 6.16 23.27
N THR A 99 -2.30 7.46 23.07
CA THR A 99 -3.59 7.97 22.59
C THR A 99 -3.86 7.58 21.14
N VAL A 100 -2.84 7.52 20.28
CA VAL A 100 -2.95 6.97 18.92
C VAL A 100 -3.33 5.49 18.94
N ILE A 101 -2.71 4.68 19.81
CA ILE A 101 -3.12 3.27 19.98
C ILE A 101 -4.59 3.19 20.38
N GLY A 102 -4.99 3.96 21.38
CA GLY A 102 -6.39 4.02 21.82
C GLY A 102 -7.35 4.43 20.70
N HIS A 103 -6.96 5.41 19.89
CA HIS A 103 -7.74 5.91 18.75
C HIS A 103 -8.04 4.81 17.73
N GLU A 104 -7.01 4.07 17.28
CA GLU A 104 -7.21 2.98 16.31
C GLU A 104 -8.01 1.81 16.90
N LEU A 105 -7.82 1.51 18.19
CA LEU A 105 -8.63 0.50 18.88
C LEU A 105 -10.11 0.89 18.93
N ILE A 106 -10.42 2.17 19.13
CA ILE A 106 -11.80 2.67 19.11
C ILE A 106 -12.41 2.53 17.71
N HIS A 107 -11.65 2.79 16.64
CA HIS A 107 -12.13 2.48 15.28
C HIS A 107 -12.48 1.00 15.12
N GLY A 108 -11.58 0.11 15.51
CA GLY A 108 -11.83 -1.34 15.45
C GLY A 108 -13.07 -1.76 16.24
N LEU A 109 -13.21 -1.26 17.48
CA LEU A 109 -14.37 -1.53 18.33
C LEU A 109 -15.67 -0.98 17.73
N ALA A 110 -15.65 0.26 17.25
CA ALA A 110 -16.81 0.89 16.62
C ALA A 110 -17.24 0.14 15.37
N ALA A 111 -16.30 -0.27 14.52
CA ALA A 111 -16.60 -1.08 13.35
C ALA A 111 -17.27 -2.40 13.75
N TRP A 112 -16.72 -3.12 14.74
CA TRP A 112 -17.29 -4.36 15.24
C TRP A 112 -18.71 -4.19 15.78
N LEU A 113 -18.95 -3.18 16.64
CA LEU A 113 -20.28 -2.87 17.18
C LEU A 113 -21.30 -2.51 16.09
N LEU A 114 -20.86 -1.87 15.01
CA LEU A 114 -21.68 -1.48 13.87
C LEU A 114 -21.83 -2.59 12.81
N GLY A 115 -21.41 -3.82 13.14
CA GLY A 115 -21.50 -4.98 12.24
C GLY A 115 -20.57 -4.91 11.04
N GLY A 116 -19.45 -4.19 11.16
CA GLY A 116 -18.33 -4.21 10.24
C GLY A 116 -17.33 -5.31 10.58
N ARG A 117 -16.38 -5.53 9.68
CA ARG A 117 -15.25 -6.44 9.86
C ARG A 117 -13.96 -5.62 9.96
N VAL A 118 -13.15 -5.94 10.96
CA VAL A 118 -11.82 -5.35 11.19
C VAL A 118 -10.80 -6.28 10.56
N TYR A 119 -9.96 -5.77 9.66
CA TYR A 119 -8.91 -6.55 9.00
C TYR A 119 -7.53 -6.21 9.51
N GLU A 120 -7.27 -4.93 9.80
CA GLU A 120 -5.98 -4.49 10.31
C GLU A 120 -6.11 -3.37 11.32
N LEU A 121 -5.27 -3.45 12.35
CA LEU A 121 -4.96 -2.35 13.25
C LEU A 121 -3.44 -2.14 13.16
N ALA A 122 -3.04 -1.07 12.48
CA ALA A 122 -1.65 -0.73 12.27
C ALA A 122 -1.25 0.45 13.15
N LEU A 123 -0.14 0.29 13.86
CA LEU A 123 0.57 1.38 14.50
C LEU A 123 1.63 1.88 13.54
N GLY A 124 1.35 3.05 12.99
CA GLY A 124 2.20 3.81 12.10
C GLY A 124 1.83 3.74 10.64
N VAL A 125 2.66 4.36 9.80
CA VAL A 125 2.54 4.33 8.32
C VAL A 125 3.84 3.92 7.64
N GLY A 126 3.74 3.54 6.36
CA GLY A 126 4.86 3.06 5.56
C GLY A 126 5.13 1.56 5.71
N GLU A 127 6.38 1.17 5.49
CA GLU A 127 6.84 -0.23 5.54
C GLU A 127 6.44 -0.93 6.85
N VAL A 128 5.93 -2.16 6.73
CA VAL A 128 5.61 -3.03 7.86
C VAL A 128 6.92 -3.59 8.42
N ARG A 129 7.22 -3.29 9.69
CA ARG A 129 8.39 -3.83 10.40
C ARG A 129 8.09 -5.18 11.05
N ARG A 130 6.87 -5.31 11.57
CA ARG A 130 6.38 -6.53 12.20
C ARG A 130 4.88 -6.62 11.99
N SER A 131 4.37 -7.83 11.78
CA SER A 131 2.94 -8.07 11.83
C SER A 131 2.62 -9.40 12.51
N VAL A 132 1.44 -9.50 13.10
CA VAL A 132 0.92 -10.73 13.68
C VAL A 132 -0.57 -10.82 13.38
N TRP A 133 -1.05 -12.02 13.10
CA TRP A 133 -2.47 -12.29 12.92
C TRP A 133 -3.05 -12.83 14.23
N TRP A 134 -4.13 -12.22 14.72
CA TRP A 134 -4.86 -12.69 15.88
C TRP A 134 -6.36 -12.64 15.60
N ARG A 135 -7.02 -13.81 15.65
CA ARG A 135 -8.45 -13.97 15.37
C ARG A 135 -8.91 -13.34 14.05
N GLY A 136 -8.09 -13.46 13.00
CA GLY A 136 -8.38 -12.90 11.68
C GLY A 136 -8.11 -11.40 11.52
N VAL A 137 -7.63 -10.72 12.57
CA VAL A 137 -7.20 -9.32 12.51
C VAL A 137 -5.67 -9.27 12.45
N ARG A 138 -5.12 -8.50 11.50
CA ARG A 138 -3.69 -8.21 11.41
C ARG A 138 -3.33 -7.05 12.32
N PHE A 139 -2.43 -7.26 13.26
CA PHE A 139 -1.79 -6.19 14.03
C PHE A 139 -0.44 -5.90 13.41
N ALA A 140 -0.26 -4.68 12.90
CA ALA A 140 0.95 -4.29 12.18
C ALA A 140 1.69 -3.15 12.89
N LEU A 141 3.00 -3.28 13.06
CA LEU A 141 3.88 -2.21 13.46
C LEU A 141 4.61 -1.70 12.22
N ARG A 142 4.41 -0.44 11.88
CA ARG A 142 5.00 0.19 10.69
C ARG A 142 6.11 1.15 11.09
N ARG A 143 6.94 1.54 10.13
CA ARG A 143 8.12 2.38 10.38
C ARG A 143 7.80 3.71 11.09
N GLN A 144 6.64 4.31 10.81
CA GLN A 144 6.30 5.66 11.27
C GLN A 144 5.25 5.70 12.38
N LEU A 145 5.65 5.56 13.65
CA LEU A 145 4.77 5.23 14.80
C LEU A 145 3.76 6.29 15.27
N PHE A 146 3.88 7.56 14.85
CA PHE A 146 3.02 8.65 15.32
C PHE A 146 1.69 8.79 14.57
N MET A 147 1.32 7.76 13.82
CA MET A 147 0.06 7.66 13.09
C MET A 147 -0.50 6.26 13.31
N GLY A 148 -1.75 6.05 12.93
CA GLY A 148 -2.34 4.72 12.92
C GLY A 148 -3.21 4.51 11.69
N ILE A 149 -3.53 3.24 11.42
CA ILE A 149 -4.49 2.86 10.39
C ILE A 149 -5.34 1.71 10.93
N ALA A 150 -6.63 1.96 11.09
CA ALA A 150 -7.64 0.91 11.19
C ALA A 150 -8.25 0.63 9.81
N VAL A 151 -8.10 -0.60 9.32
CA VAL A 151 -8.76 -1.06 8.08
C VAL A 151 -10.02 -1.82 8.45
N CYS A 152 -11.15 -1.13 8.32
CA CYS A 152 -12.48 -1.65 8.63
C CYS A 152 -13.42 -1.44 7.44
N VAL A 153 -14.22 -2.46 7.13
CA VAL A 153 -15.23 -2.40 6.05
C VAL A 153 -16.55 -3.03 6.51
N PHE A 154 -17.63 -2.71 5.81
CA PHE A 154 -19.00 -3.08 6.22
C PHE A 154 -19.66 -3.96 5.16
N PRO A 155 -19.98 -5.24 5.47
CA PRO A 155 -20.53 -6.20 4.50
C PRO A 155 -22.00 -5.97 4.14
N ARG A 156 -22.75 -5.20 4.92
CA ARG A 156 -24.18 -4.93 4.67
C ARG A 156 -24.31 -3.57 3.97
N ARG A 157 -25.25 -3.43 3.04
CA ARG A 157 -25.57 -2.13 2.40
C ARG A 157 -26.49 -1.23 3.24
N SER A 158 -27.41 -1.82 4.00
CA SER A 158 -28.42 -1.10 4.79
C SER A 158 -27.79 -0.11 5.78
N GLY A 159 -28.08 1.19 5.65
CA GLY A 159 -27.53 2.22 6.54
C GLY A 159 -26.00 2.34 6.50
N LEU A 160 -25.35 1.98 5.38
CA LEU A 160 -23.88 1.98 5.24
C LEU A 160 -23.26 3.36 5.50
N ARG A 161 -23.86 4.43 4.98
CA ARG A 161 -23.38 5.80 5.22
C ARG A 161 -23.40 6.16 6.70
N LEU A 162 -24.50 5.90 7.39
CA LEU A 162 -24.62 6.19 8.82
C LEU A 162 -23.58 5.41 9.64
N ARG A 163 -23.45 4.10 9.39
CA ARG A 163 -22.45 3.27 10.09
C ARG A 163 -21.03 3.74 9.83
N ARG A 164 -20.69 4.11 8.58
CA ARG A 164 -19.38 4.67 8.26
C ARG A 164 -19.14 6.02 8.93
N ALA A 165 -20.15 6.89 9.02
CA ALA A 165 -20.06 8.16 9.74
C ALA A 165 -19.81 7.93 11.25
N LEU A 166 -20.59 7.04 11.88
CA LEU A 166 -20.42 6.68 13.29
C LEU A 166 -19.03 6.07 13.57
N TYR A 167 -18.55 5.19 12.69
CA TYR A 167 -17.21 4.63 12.76
C TYR A 167 -16.10 5.70 12.72
N LEU A 168 -16.23 6.69 11.81
CA LEU A 168 -15.27 7.79 11.70
C LEU A 168 -15.33 8.76 12.90
N MET A 169 -16.53 8.98 13.46
CA MET A 169 -16.72 9.88 14.60
C MET A 169 -16.38 9.24 15.96
N ALA A 170 -16.36 7.90 16.06
CA ALA A 170 -16.24 7.22 17.34
C ALA A 170 -14.95 7.56 18.11
N PRO A 171 -13.74 7.56 17.52
CA PRO A 171 -12.54 7.94 18.27
C PRO A 171 -12.57 9.40 18.74
N LEU A 172 -13.06 10.31 17.90
CA LEU A 172 -13.23 11.71 18.25
C LEU A 172 -14.16 11.88 19.46
N ALA A 173 -15.33 11.23 19.44
CA ALA A 173 -16.30 11.28 20.53
C ALA A 173 -15.71 10.73 21.85
N ALA A 174 -14.99 9.60 21.77
CA ALA A 174 -14.35 8.99 22.93
C ALA A 174 -13.23 9.88 23.51
N GLN A 175 -12.41 10.51 22.65
CA GLN A 175 -11.35 11.43 23.09
C GLN A 175 -11.92 12.70 23.72
N ILE A 176 -12.98 13.28 23.15
CA ILE A 176 -13.67 14.44 23.74
C ILE A 176 -14.24 14.06 25.12
N ALA A 177 -14.90 12.91 25.22
CA ALA A 177 -15.43 12.42 26.49
C ALA A 177 -14.33 12.22 27.54
N LEU A 178 -13.17 11.67 27.14
CA LEU A 178 -12.02 11.51 28.01
C LEU A 178 -11.45 12.85 28.48
N VAL A 179 -11.30 13.84 27.58
CA VAL A 179 -10.85 15.19 27.94
C VAL A 179 -11.80 15.84 28.94
N ILE A 180 -13.12 15.79 28.69
CA ILE A 180 -14.14 16.33 29.60
C ILE A 180 -14.08 15.61 30.95
N PHE A 181 -13.94 14.29 30.96
CA PHE A 181 -13.85 13.50 32.19
C PHE A 181 -12.64 13.90 33.03
N LEU A 182 -11.44 13.97 32.41
CA LEU A 182 -10.20 14.33 33.10
C LEU A 182 -10.22 15.79 33.60
N TRP A 183 -10.80 16.71 32.82
CA TRP A 183 -10.92 18.12 33.21
C TRP A 183 -11.73 18.29 34.50
N ASN A 184 -12.85 17.56 34.61
CA ASN A 184 -13.77 17.64 35.75
C ASN A 184 -13.35 16.78 36.96
N ARG A 185 -12.19 16.10 36.90
CA ARG A 185 -11.69 15.24 37.97
C ARG A 185 -10.28 15.66 38.40
N PRO A 186 -10.11 16.84 39.03
CA PRO A 186 -8.81 17.30 39.51
C PRO A 186 -8.18 16.38 40.56
N GLY A 187 -8.96 15.55 41.24
CA GLY A 187 -8.47 14.53 42.16
C GLY A 187 -7.71 13.37 41.50
N LEU A 188 -7.78 13.19 40.17
CA LEU A 188 -7.02 12.17 39.42
C LEU A 188 -5.61 12.64 39.04
N ARG A 189 -4.98 13.43 39.92
CA ARG A 189 -3.63 13.92 39.70
C ARG A 189 -2.64 12.79 39.91
N ALA A 190 -1.80 12.57 38.91
CA ALA A 190 -0.62 11.72 39.02
C ALA A 190 0.57 12.55 38.56
N ASP A 191 1.56 12.72 39.43
CA ASP A 191 2.75 13.50 39.12
C ASP A 191 3.88 12.57 38.66
N VAL A 192 4.44 12.83 37.49
CA VAL A 192 5.66 12.15 36.99
C VAL A 192 6.71 13.22 36.77
N ALA A 193 7.79 13.20 37.56
CA ALA A 193 8.85 14.20 37.52
C ALA A 193 8.34 15.66 37.66
N GLY A 194 7.29 15.88 38.46
CA GLY A 194 6.69 17.20 38.68
C GLY A 194 5.64 17.61 37.64
N TYR A 195 5.35 16.78 36.65
CA TYR A 195 4.31 17.02 35.65
C TYR A 195 2.99 16.34 35.99
N ASP A 196 1.89 17.10 35.98
CA ASP A 196 0.53 16.57 36.12
C ASP A 196 0.15 15.77 34.86
N LEU A 197 0.22 14.45 34.95
CA LEU A 197 -0.04 13.51 33.86
C LEU A 197 -1.44 13.69 33.25
N ARG A 198 -2.41 14.12 34.07
CA ARG A 198 -3.78 14.40 33.64
C ARG A 198 -3.82 15.54 32.63
N ILE A 199 -3.11 16.64 32.91
CA ILE A 199 -3.03 17.79 32.00
C ILE A 199 -2.31 17.39 30.71
N MET A 200 -1.23 16.62 30.81
CA MET A 200 -0.51 16.12 29.63
C MET A 200 -1.39 15.21 28.77
N LEU A 201 -2.20 14.34 29.38
CA LEU A 201 -3.18 13.51 28.67
C LEU A 201 -4.28 14.37 28.00
N ILE A 202 -4.76 15.42 28.67
CA ILE A 202 -5.73 16.36 28.08
C ILE A 202 -5.13 17.03 26.85
N ILE A 203 -3.88 17.52 26.94
CA ILE A 203 -3.19 18.16 25.82
C ILE A 203 -2.96 17.16 24.68
N ALA A 204 -2.48 15.95 24.98
CA ALA A 204 -2.24 14.91 23.97
C ALA A 204 -3.52 14.51 23.23
N ASN A 205 -4.64 14.34 23.94
CA ASN A 205 -5.94 14.06 23.31
C ASN A 205 -6.47 15.28 22.55
N GLY A 206 -6.33 16.50 23.09
CA GLY A 206 -6.72 17.73 22.39
C GLY A 206 -5.98 17.90 21.06
N TRP A 207 -4.68 17.61 21.04
CA TRP A 207 -3.89 17.59 19.81
C TRP A 207 -4.42 16.58 18.79
N LEU A 208 -4.70 15.35 19.22
CA LEU A 208 -5.19 14.28 18.35
C LEU A 208 -6.60 14.57 17.81
N ILE A 209 -7.46 15.19 18.63
CA ILE A 209 -8.79 15.69 18.24
C ILE A 209 -8.64 16.73 17.13
N MET A 210 -7.79 17.76 17.32
CA MET A 210 -7.58 18.81 16.32
C MET A 210 -7.01 18.24 15.02
N GLY A 211 -6.02 17.36 15.12
CA GLY A 211 -5.36 16.74 13.97
C GLY A 211 -6.30 15.88 13.13
N ASN A 212 -7.23 15.15 13.76
CA ASN A 212 -8.18 14.30 13.04
C ASN A 212 -9.45 15.03 12.59
N LEU A 213 -9.87 16.07 13.30
CA LEU A 213 -11.05 16.85 12.91
C LEU A 213 -10.76 17.76 11.70
N PHE A 214 -9.54 18.28 11.59
CA PHE A 214 -9.19 19.17 10.49
C PHE A 214 -9.14 18.40 9.17
N PRO A 215 -9.92 18.77 8.14
CA PRO A 215 -10.13 17.96 6.95
C PRO A 215 -8.95 18.04 5.96
N TRP A 216 -7.84 17.39 6.33
CA TRP A 216 -6.63 17.31 5.52
C TRP A 216 -6.45 15.92 4.90
N LYS A 217 -6.00 15.91 3.65
CA LYS A 217 -5.52 14.76 2.90
C LYS A 217 -3.99 14.80 2.79
N PHE A 218 -3.30 13.76 3.26
CA PHE A 218 -1.84 13.65 3.20
C PHE A 218 -1.37 13.14 1.83
N ASN A 219 -2.13 12.21 1.25
CA ASN A 219 -1.97 11.66 -0.10
C ASN A 219 -3.28 10.99 -0.56
N GLU A 220 -3.30 10.37 -1.74
CA GLU A 220 -4.49 9.69 -2.29
C GLU A 220 -5.10 8.60 -1.40
N ILE A 221 -4.29 7.98 -0.53
CA ILE A 221 -4.68 6.84 0.32
C ILE A 221 -4.96 7.29 1.77
N LEU A 222 -4.16 8.24 2.27
CA LEU A 222 -4.16 8.69 3.66
C LEU A 222 -4.81 10.07 3.78
N ALA A 223 -5.91 10.11 4.52
CA ALA A 223 -6.63 11.30 4.89
C ALA A 223 -7.08 11.21 6.35
N THR A 224 -7.23 12.36 6.98
CA THR A 224 -7.82 12.50 8.33
C THR A 224 -9.27 12.01 8.35
N ASP A 225 -9.76 11.66 9.54
CA ASP A 225 -11.16 11.26 9.72
C ASP A 225 -12.13 12.37 9.36
N GLY A 226 -11.81 13.61 9.72
CA GLY A 226 -12.58 14.79 9.37
C GLY A 226 -12.71 14.97 7.86
N TYR A 227 -11.64 14.72 7.10
CA TYR A 227 -11.71 14.74 5.64
C TYR A 227 -12.61 13.63 5.11
N ARG A 228 -12.46 12.39 5.59
CA ARG A 228 -13.28 11.24 5.18
C ARG A 228 -14.75 11.43 5.52
N LEU A 229 -15.06 12.03 6.66
CA LEU A 229 -16.42 12.38 7.07
C LEU A 229 -16.99 13.47 6.15
N LEU A 230 -16.20 14.49 5.82
CA LEU A 230 -16.60 15.53 4.87
C LEU A 230 -16.87 14.96 3.47
N GLU A 231 -16.06 14.03 2.97
CA GLU A 231 -16.33 13.33 1.70
C GLU A 231 -17.64 12.54 1.73
N LEU A 232 -17.90 11.87 2.85
CA LEU A 232 -19.12 11.09 3.06
C LEU A 232 -20.36 11.99 3.09
N VAL A 233 -20.29 13.13 3.78
CA VAL A 233 -21.38 14.14 3.85
C VAL A 233 -21.60 14.80 2.49
N ARG A 234 -20.53 15.14 1.77
CA ARG A 234 -20.60 15.69 0.40
C ARG A 234 -21.08 14.68 -0.63
N GLY A 235 -21.22 13.43 -0.25
CA GLY A 235 -21.66 12.36 -1.13
C GLY A 235 -20.69 12.05 -2.27
N ARG A 236 -19.40 12.35 -2.11
CA ARG A 236 -18.35 12.06 -3.11
C ARG A 236 -18.17 10.58 -3.39
N LYS A 237 -18.65 9.73 -2.47
CA LYS A 237 -18.74 8.28 -2.66
C LYS A 237 -20.20 7.83 -2.56
N THR A 238 -20.63 7.07 -3.55
CA THR A 238 -21.92 6.40 -3.58
C THR A 238 -21.97 5.26 -2.56
N VAL A 239 -23.16 4.78 -2.20
CA VAL A 239 -23.29 3.60 -1.32
C VAL A 239 -22.64 2.37 -1.95
N ASP A 240 -22.66 2.28 -3.28
CA ASP A 240 -22.09 1.17 -4.04
C ASP A 240 -20.58 1.18 -4.03
N GLU A 241 -19.93 2.31 -4.29
CA GLU A 241 -18.47 2.41 -4.17
C GLU A 241 -17.97 2.11 -2.74
N LEU A 242 -18.75 2.48 -1.72
CA LEU A 242 -18.42 2.17 -0.33
C LEU A 242 -18.58 0.68 -0.01
N HIS A 243 -19.51 -0.01 -0.66
CA HIS A 243 -19.77 -1.44 -0.47
C HIS A 243 -18.88 -2.32 -1.36
N GLU A 244 -18.56 -1.89 -2.57
CA GLU A 244 -17.54 -2.50 -3.43
C GLU A 244 -16.19 -2.62 -2.70
N GLN A 245 -15.81 -1.57 -1.95
CA GLN A 245 -14.62 -1.58 -1.09
C GLN A 245 -14.59 -2.73 -0.08
N PHE A 246 -15.75 -3.24 0.37
CA PHE A 246 -15.78 -4.40 1.27
C PHE A 246 -15.19 -5.64 0.58
N PHE A 247 -15.62 -5.96 -0.64
CA PHE A 247 -15.12 -7.12 -1.39
C PHE A 247 -13.65 -6.95 -1.77
N LEU A 248 -13.25 -5.74 -2.15
CA LEU A 248 -11.86 -5.45 -2.49
C LEU A 248 -10.94 -5.66 -1.27
N VAL A 249 -11.31 -5.11 -0.12
CA VAL A 249 -10.54 -5.28 1.12
C VAL A 249 -10.54 -6.74 1.57
N ASP A 250 -11.67 -7.45 1.48
CA ASP A 250 -11.74 -8.87 1.85
C ASP A 250 -10.78 -9.72 1.01
N GLY A 251 -10.76 -9.52 -0.32
CA GLY A 251 -9.86 -10.25 -1.19
C GLY A 251 -8.39 -9.84 -1.04
N VAL A 252 -8.08 -8.56 -0.82
CA VAL A 252 -6.69 -8.13 -0.53
C VAL A 252 -6.17 -8.77 0.75
N TYR A 253 -6.97 -8.82 1.83
CA TYR A 253 -6.53 -9.47 3.07
C TYR A 253 -6.58 -11.01 3.00
N ALA A 254 -7.31 -11.59 2.05
CA ALA A 254 -7.15 -13.00 1.70
C ALA A 254 -5.82 -13.24 0.99
N GLN A 255 -5.42 -12.37 0.04
CA GLN A 255 -4.11 -12.38 -0.60
C GLN A 255 -2.96 -12.20 0.40
N GLU A 256 -3.10 -11.31 1.39
CA GLU A 256 -2.10 -11.14 2.48
C GLU A 256 -1.95 -12.38 3.36
N ARG A 257 -2.91 -13.31 3.33
CA ARG A 257 -2.87 -14.62 4.02
C ARG A 257 -2.58 -15.77 3.06
N GLU A 258 -2.35 -15.46 1.79
CA GLU A 258 -2.15 -16.45 0.71
C GLU A 258 -3.33 -17.42 0.54
N ASP A 259 -4.51 -16.99 0.98
CA ASP A 259 -5.77 -17.68 0.81
C ASP A 259 -6.41 -17.26 -0.51
N TYR A 260 -5.83 -17.72 -1.62
CA TYR A 260 -6.24 -17.31 -2.96
C TYR A 260 -7.64 -17.80 -3.31
N ALA A 261 -8.10 -18.89 -2.71
CA ALA A 261 -9.48 -19.35 -2.82
C ALA A 261 -10.46 -18.33 -2.21
N ALA A 262 -10.18 -17.82 -1.00
CA ALA A 262 -10.99 -16.76 -0.41
C ALA A 262 -10.87 -15.43 -1.18
N MET A 263 -9.71 -15.12 -1.75
CA MET A 263 -9.51 -13.97 -2.64
C MET A 263 -10.41 -14.04 -3.87
N ALA A 264 -10.43 -15.19 -4.55
CA ALA A 264 -11.29 -15.44 -5.72
C ALA A 264 -12.78 -15.39 -5.34
N ALA A 265 -13.16 -15.99 -4.21
CA ALA A 265 -14.53 -15.97 -3.72
C ALA A 265 -15.02 -14.54 -3.41
N ALA A 266 -14.19 -13.72 -2.77
CA ALA A 266 -14.50 -12.32 -2.49
C ALA A 266 -14.68 -11.51 -3.79
N ALA A 267 -13.79 -11.69 -4.76
CA ALA A 267 -13.88 -11.02 -6.06
C ALA A 267 -15.15 -11.43 -6.82
N ALA A 268 -15.46 -12.74 -6.88
CA ALA A 268 -16.66 -13.25 -7.53
C ALA A 268 -17.95 -12.74 -6.88
N ALA A 269 -18.02 -12.74 -5.54
CA ALA A 269 -19.17 -12.20 -4.80
C ALA A 269 -19.36 -10.71 -5.06
N GLY A 270 -18.28 -9.95 -5.16
CA GLY A 270 -18.32 -8.53 -5.49
C GLY A 270 -18.76 -8.28 -6.93
N LEU A 271 -18.21 -9.01 -7.91
CA LEU A 271 -18.56 -8.88 -9.34
C LEU A 271 -20.00 -9.29 -9.64
N ALA A 272 -20.58 -10.21 -8.86
CA ALA A 272 -22.00 -10.53 -8.96
C ALA A 272 -22.91 -9.32 -8.65
N LEU A 273 -22.44 -8.37 -7.84
CA LEU A 273 -23.16 -7.13 -7.50
C LEU A 273 -22.68 -5.92 -8.31
N TYR A 274 -21.40 -5.92 -8.69
CA TYR A 274 -20.69 -4.81 -9.32
C TYR A 274 -19.89 -5.30 -10.54
N PRO A 275 -20.56 -5.73 -11.63
CA PRO A 275 -19.91 -6.41 -12.75
C PRO A 275 -18.86 -5.56 -13.49
N ASN A 276 -18.95 -4.23 -13.39
CA ASN A 276 -18.04 -3.29 -14.04
C ASN A 276 -16.92 -2.78 -13.11
N ALA A 277 -16.81 -3.32 -11.89
CA ALA A 277 -15.78 -2.91 -10.94
C ALA A 277 -14.39 -3.40 -11.37
N GLY A 278 -13.61 -2.54 -12.03
CA GLY A 278 -12.30 -2.89 -12.58
C GLY A 278 -11.29 -3.41 -11.54
N GLN A 279 -11.35 -2.92 -10.29
CA GLN A 279 -10.51 -3.42 -9.20
C GLN A 279 -10.88 -4.85 -8.78
N LEU A 280 -12.16 -5.21 -8.79
CA LEU A 280 -12.61 -6.57 -8.50
C LEU A 280 -12.29 -7.53 -9.65
N LYS A 281 -12.41 -7.08 -10.90
CA LYS A 281 -11.93 -7.81 -12.09
C LYS A 281 -10.44 -8.14 -11.95
N ASN A 282 -9.62 -7.13 -11.62
CA ASN A 282 -8.19 -7.33 -11.36
C ASN A 282 -7.94 -8.33 -10.23
N LEU A 283 -8.69 -8.22 -9.13
CA LEU A 283 -8.55 -9.11 -7.97
C LEU A 283 -8.88 -10.57 -8.33
N GLN A 284 -9.90 -10.81 -9.16
CA GLN A 284 -10.26 -12.13 -9.64
C GLN A 284 -9.13 -12.76 -10.46
N ALA A 285 -8.62 -12.04 -11.46
CA ALA A 285 -7.54 -12.55 -12.31
C ALA A 285 -6.21 -12.69 -11.56
N ALA A 286 -5.93 -11.79 -10.61
CA ALA A 286 -4.76 -11.90 -9.73
C ALA A 286 -4.84 -13.12 -8.79
N ALA A 287 -6.04 -13.54 -8.38
CA ALA A 287 -6.20 -14.77 -7.60
C ALA A 287 -5.80 -16.00 -8.44
N LEU A 288 -6.28 -16.10 -9.69
CA LEU A 288 -5.90 -17.16 -10.62
C LEU A 288 -4.39 -17.16 -10.90
N PHE A 289 -3.81 -15.97 -11.10
CA PHE A 289 -2.37 -15.80 -11.25
C PHE A 289 -1.60 -16.36 -10.04
N SER A 290 -2.04 -16.03 -8.83
CA SER A 290 -1.37 -16.45 -7.58
C SER A 290 -1.56 -17.95 -7.28
N GLU A 291 -2.58 -18.56 -7.86
CA GLU A 291 -2.78 -20.02 -7.90
C GLU A 291 -1.97 -20.70 -9.02
N GLU A 292 -1.14 -19.95 -9.74
CA GLU A 292 -0.36 -20.41 -10.89
C GLU A 292 -1.22 -20.98 -12.03
N ARG A 293 -2.49 -20.55 -12.12
CA ARG A 293 -3.44 -20.87 -13.20
C ARG A 293 -3.33 -19.83 -14.30
N PHE A 294 -2.13 -19.69 -14.85
CA PHE A 294 -1.78 -18.58 -15.74
C PHE A 294 -2.65 -18.52 -17.00
N GLY A 295 -2.97 -19.65 -17.63
CA GLY A 295 -3.86 -19.68 -18.80
C GLY A 295 -5.26 -19.09 -18.54
N GLU A 296 -5.85 -19.39 -17.39
CA GLU A 296 -7.16 -18.84 -17.01
C GLU A 296 -7.04 -17.35 -16.65
N ALA A 297 -5.97 -16.95 -15.95
CA ALA A 297 -5.69 -15.55 -15.66
C ALA A 297 -5.51 -14.72 -16.95
N LEU A 298 -4.79 -15.26 -17.94
CA LEU A 298 -4.58 -14.63 -19.26
C LEU A 298 -5.90 -14.39 -19.98
N THR A 299 -6.79 -15.39 -19.97
CA THR A 299 -8.12 -15.28 -20.59
C THR A 299 -8.90 -14.10 -20.00
N LEU A 300 -8.88 -13.94 -18.68
CA LEU A 300 -9.55 -12.81 -18.02
C LEU A 300 -8.88 -11.47 -18.32
N PHE A 301 -7.54 -11.38 -18.28
CA PHE A 301 -6.86 -10.12 -18.58
C PHE A 301 -7.09 -9.68 -20.03
N ASP A 302 -7.11 -10.61 -20.98
CA ASP A 302 -7.43 -10.34 -22.39
C ASP A 302 -8.84 -9.80 -22.56
N GLN A 303 -9.79 -10.43 -21.88
CA GLN A 303 -11.18 -9.96 -21.83
C GLN A 303 -11.24 -8.53 -21.28
N PHE A 304 -10.57 -8.23 -20.15
CA PHE A 304 -10.64 -6.91 -19.52
C PHE A 304 -10.00 -5.81 -20.38
N LEU A 305 -8.86 -6.10 -21.01
CA LEU A 305 -8.18 -5.16 -21.89
C LEU A 305 -8.99 -4.91 -23.18
N THR A 306 -9.72 -5.92 -23.65
CA THR A 306 -10.61 -5.79 -24.83
C THR A 306 -11.90 -5.02 -24.49
N GLU A 307 -12.58 -5.38 -23.39
CA GLU A 307 -13.82 -4.73 -22.97
C GLU A 307 -13.61 -3.29 -22.50
N GLY A 308 -12.51 -3.04 -21.78
CA GLY A 308 -12.24 -1.76 -21.16
C GLY A 308 -11.66 -0.70 -22.11
N GLY A 309 -11.07 -1.12 -23.22
CA GLY A 309 -10.52 -0.24 -24.26
C GLY A 309 -9.74 0.96 -23.73
N ASP A 310 -10.03 2.13 -24.29
CA ASP A 310 -9.43 3.42 -23.91
C ASP A 310 -10.13 4.08 -22.71
N GLU A 311 -11.28 3.56 -22.28
CA GLU A 311 -12.03 4.10 -21.13
C GLU A 311 -11.44 3.64 -19.78
N THR A 312 -10.60 2.61 -19.80
CA THR A 312 -9.96 2.10 -18.58
C THR A 312 -9.00 3.13 -18.01
N PRO A 313 -9.15 3.53 -16.73
CA PRO A 313 -8.21 4.44 -16.10
C PRO A 313 -6.77 3.94 -16.23
N LEU A 314 -5.87 4.79 -16.74
CA LEU A 314 -4.48 4.43 -17.04
C LEU A 314 -3.75 3.65 -15.91
N PRO A 315 -3.90 3.98 -14.60
CA PRO A 315 -3.27 3.19 -13.55
C PRO A 315 -3.80 1.75 -13.47
N VAL A 316 -5.08 1.54 -13.75
CA VAL A 316 -5.71 0.21 -13.77
C VAL A 316 -5.25 -0.57 -15.00
N ARG A 317 -5.24 0.08 -16.17
CA ARG A 317 -4.73 -0.50 -17.42
C ARG A 317 -3.29 -0.98 -17.25
N ALA A 318 -2.42 -0.17 -16.65
CA ALA A 318 -1.03 -0.54 -16.41
C ALA A 318 -0.89 -1.80 -15.52
N LEU A 319 -1.73 -1.95 -14.51
CA LEU A 319 -1.75 -3.15 -13.67
C LEU A 319 -2.21 -4.38 -14.48
N TRP A 320 -3.26 -4.26 -15.29
CA TRP A 320 -3.73 -5.35 -16.14
C TRP A 320 -2.68 -5.78 -17.17
N LEU A 321 -2.06 -4.83 -17.86
CA LEU A 321 -0.97 -5.10 -18.82
C LEU A 321 0.22 -5.79 -18.15
N SER A 322 0.63 -5.31 -16.96
CA SER A 322 1.71 -5.93 -16.20
C SER A 322 1.37 -7.37 -15.78
N ASN A 323 0.15 -7.62 -15.31
CA ASN A 323 -0.24 -8.95 -14.86
C ASN A 323 -0.44 -9.93 -16.04
N GLN A 324 -0.99 -9.46 -17.15
CA GLN A 324 -1.11 -10.22 -18.41
C GLN A 324 0.28 -10.62 -18.94
N ALA A 325 1.22 -9.67 -19.00
CA ALA A 325 2.58 -9.94 -19.43
C ALA A 325 3.28 -10.91 -18.46
N GLY A 326 3.15 -10.69 -17.15
CA GLY A 326 3.66 -11.60 -16.12
C GLY A 326 3.16 -13.03 -16.30
N ALA A 327 1.85 -13.21 -16.50
CA ALA A 327 1.28 -14.55 -16.67
C ALA A 327 1.79 -15.21 -17.96
N THR A 328 1.98 -14.42 -19.02
CA THR A 328 2.53 -14.92 -20.28
C THR A 328 3.97 -15.40 -20.09
N PHE A 329 4.81 -14.62 -19.41
CA PHE A 329 6.21 -15.01 -19.18
C PHE A 329 6.34 -16.20 -18.23
N PHE A 330 5.54 -16.29 -17.17
CA PHE A 330 5.56 -17.45 -16.29
C PHE A 330 5.06 -18.72 -16.98
N GLU A 331 3.98 -18.64 -17.76
CA GLU A 331 3.48 -19.79 -18.51
C GLU A 331 4.52 -20.26 -19.55
N HIS A 332 5.16 -19.33 -20.28
CA HIS A 332 6.25 -19.64 -21.20
C HIS A 332 7.44 -20.29 -20.49
N LEU A 333 7.87 -19.72 -19.36
CA LEU A 333 9.01 -20.22 -18.59
C LEU A 333 8.78 -21.64 -18.07
N LEU A 334 7.56 -21.96 -17.69
CA LEU A 334 7.18 -23.27 -17.16
C LEU A 334 6.85 -24.30 -18.27
N GLY A 335 7.21 -24.00 -19.53
CA GLY A 335 7.03 -24.90 -20.67
C GLY A 335 5.60 -24.96 -21.22
N GLY A 336 4.77 -23.97 -20.90
CA GLY A 336 3.43 -23.82 -21.50
C GLY A 336 3.49 -23.44 -22.97
N ASP A 337 2.40 -23.73 -23.70
CA ASP A 337 2.27 -23.48 -25.14
C ASP A 337 1.97 -22.01 -25.44
N ILE A 338 2.98 -21.15 -25.27
CA ILE A 338 2.92 -19.72 -25.59
C ILE A 338 3.53 -19.48 -26.96
N THR A 339 2.73 -18.92 -27.87
CA THR A 339 3.18 -18.59 -29.23
C THR A 339 4.16 -17.40 -29.23
N PRO A 340 5.07 -17.31 -30.21
CA PRO A 340 5.95 -16.15 -30.36
C PRO A 340 5.19 -14.82 -30.46
N ALA A 341 4.07 -14.80 -31.18
CA ALA A 341 3.22 -13.62 -31.30
C ALA A 341 2.67 -13.16 -29.93
N ARG A 342 2.36 -14.09 -29.03
CA ARG A 342 1.90 -13.74 -27.68
C ARG A 342 3.04 -13.18 -26.81
N LEU A 343 4.26 -13.67 -26.98
CA LEU A 343 5.44 -13.08 -26.32
C LEU A 343 5.67 -11.63 -26.79
N ASP A 344 5.54 -11.36 -28.10
CA ASP A 344 5.65 -10.00 -28.64
C ASP A 344 4.62 -9.04 -28.00
N VAL A 345 3.37 -9.51 -27.86
CA VAL A 345 2.31 -8.76 -27.16
C VAL A 345 2.67 -8.52 -25.70
N ALA A 346 3.19 -9.53 -24.99
CA ALA A 346 3.60 -9.39 -23.59
C ALA A 346 4.76 -8.40 -23.40
N HIS A 347 5.74 -8.38 -24.31
CA HIS A 347 6.83 -7.41 -24.31
C HIS A 347 6.32 -5.98 -24.51
N ALA A 348 5.40 -5.77 -25.46
CA ALA A 348 4.78 -4.46 -25.66
C ALA A 348 3.94 -4.03 -24.44
N ALA A 349 3.16 -4.95 -23.88
CA ALA A 349 2.30 -4.70 -22.72
C ALA A 349 3.10 -4.29 -21.48
N VAL A 350 4.21 -4.97 -21.16
CA VAL A 350 5.04 -4.59 -20.01
C VAL A 350 5.78 -3.27 -20.25
N ALA A 351 6.21 -2.98 -21.49
CA ALA A 351 6.83 -1.70 -21.81
C ALA A 351 5.84 -0.54 -21.61
N GLU A 352 4.59 -0.72 -22.04
CA GLU A 352 3.50 0.23 -21.79
C GLU A 352 3.24 0.38 -20.28
N ALA A 353 3.07 -0.73 -19.54
CA ALA A 353 2.86 -0.71 -18.09
C ALA A 353 3.98 0.00 -17.34
N TYR A 354 5.24 -0.25 -17.71
CA TYR A 354 6.40 0.40 -17.12
C TYR A 354 6.45 1.90 -17.43
N SER A 355 6.02 2.33 -18.62
CA SER A 355 5.91 3.76 -18.95
C SER A 355 4.86 4.49 -18.09
N LEU A 356 3.83 3.77 -17.63
CA LEU A 356 2.75 4.32 -16.83
C LEU A 356 3.10 4.36 -15.34
N ILE A 357 3.61 3.26 -14.76
CA ILE A 357 3.85 3.12 -13.31
C ILE A 357 5.23 2.52 -12.98
N PRO A 358 6.34 3.15 -13.41
CA PRO A 358 7.70 2.60 -13.26
C PRO A 358 8.17 2.43 -11.81
N TRP A 359 7.46 2.99 -10.83
CA TRP A 359 7.79 2.88 -9.41
C TRP A 359 7.13 1.70 -8.69
N VAL A 360 6.32 0.89 -9.38
CA VAL A 360 5.62 -0.26 -8.82
C VAL A 360 6.49 -1.51 -8.97
N THR A 361 6.95 -2.09 -7.85
CA THR A 361 7.92 -3.19 -7.86
C THR A 361 7.46 -4.40 -8.67
N PRO A 362 6.20 -4.88 -8.59
CA PRO A 362 5.73 -5.94 -9.48
C PRO A 362 5.94 -5.66 -10.97
N VAL A 363 5.81 -4.41 -11.43
CA VAL A 363 6.01 -4.06 -12.84
C VAL A 363 7.50 -4.19 -13.23
N GLU A 364 8.40 -3.74 -12.35
CA GLU A 364 9.86 -3.93 -12.56
C GLU A 364 10.25 -5.41 -12.63
N VAL A 365 9.62 -6.26 -11.83
CA VAL A 365 9.84 -7.71 -11.87
C VAL A 365 9.38 -8.28 -13.21
N VAL A 366 8.24 -7.83 -13.75
CA VAL A 366 7.77 -8.28 -15.08
C VAL A 366 8.67 -7.74 -16.19
N VAL A 367 9.26 -6.55 -16.06
CA VAL A 367 10.29 -6.06 -16.99
C VAL A 367 11.52 -6.97 -16.95
N ALA A 368 11.96 -7.40 -15.78
CA ALA A 368 13.06 -8.35 -15.65
C ALA A 368 12.72 -9.75 -16.21
N LEU A 369 11.47 -10.23 -16.06
CA LEU A 369 10.97 -11.44 -16.72
C LEU A 369 10.98 -11.31 -18.25
N SER A 370 10.59 -10.15 -18.77
CA SER A 370 10.66 -9.84 -20.20
C SER A 370 12.11 -9.93 -20.71
N ALA A 371 13.06 -9.36 -19.98
CA ALA A 371 14.49 -9.47 -20.34
C ALA A 371 14.97 -10.92 -20.29
N LEU A 372 14.54 -11.71 -19.30
CA LEU A 372 14.87 -13.13 -19.19
C LEU A 372 14.35 -13.92 -20.41
N ALA A 373 13.10 -13.70 -20.80
CA ALA A 373 12.47 -14.35 -21.95
C ALA A 373 13.14 -13.99 -23.28
N GLN A 374 13.73 -12.79 -23.38
CA GLN A 374 14.51 -12.35 -24.55
C GLN A 374 15.95 -12.85 -24.55
N GLY A 375 16.39 -13.58 -23.53
CA GLY A 375 17.78 -14.03 -23.38
C GLY A 375 18.74 -12.95 -22.87
N HIS A 376 18.25 -11.79 -22.44
CA HIS A 376 19.04 -10.74 -21.78
C HIS A 376 19.25 -11.07 -20.30
N ILE A 377 19.93 -12.19 -20.02
CA ILE A 377 19.99 -12.80 -18.69
C ILE A 377 20.63 -11.87 -17.64
N GLN A 378 21.63 -11.07 -18.04
CA GLN A 378 22.31 -10.13 -17.14
C GLN A 378 21.38 -8.99 -16.70
N ASP A 379 20.59 -8.43 -17.62
CA ASP A 379 19.62 -7.38 -17.32
C ASP A 379 18.49 -7.91 -16.42
N ALA A 380 18.03 -9.13 -16.69
CA ALA A 380 17.05 -9.81 -15.85
C ALA A 380 17.56 -10.01 -14.42
N LEU A 381 18.79 -10.53 -14.26
CA LEU A 381 19.42 -10.73 -12.96
C LEU A 381 19.54 -9.42 -12.17
N ALA A 382 20.01 -8.36 -12.82
CA ALA A 382 20.12 -7.03 -12.20
C ALA A 382 18.75 -6.51 -11.76
N GLY A 383 17.72 -6.66 -12.59
CA GLY A 383 16.34 -6.27 -12.29
C GLY A 383 15.77 -7.03 -11.08
N PHE A 384 15.92 -8.35 -11.03
CA PHE A 384 15.45 -9.16 -9.90
C PHE A 384 16.17 -8.76 -8.59
N GLN A 385 17.50 -8.60 -8.63
CA GLN A 385 18.28 -8.18 -7.47
C GLN A 385 17.89 -6.78 -6.97
N GLN A 386 17.63 -5.85 -7.89
CA GLN A 386 17.16 -4.51 -7.55
C GLN A 386 15.76 -4.53 -6.90
N ALA A 387 14.90 -5.49 -7.25
CA ALA A 387 13.55 -5.60 -6.72
C ALA A 387 13.50 -6.20 -5.29
N ILE A 388 14.44 -7.08 -4.91
CA ILE A 388 14.46 -7.79 -3.62
C ILE A 388 14.28 -6.87 -2.39
N PRO A 389 15.00 -5.74 -2.26
CA PRO A 389 14.88 -4.86 -1.09
C PRO A 389 13.49 -4.25 -0.91
N TYR A 390 12.68 -4.20 -1.97
CA TYR A 390 11.34 -3.63 -1.95
C TYR A 390 10.25 -4.67 -1.73
N GLN A 391 10.57 -5.96 -1.69
CA GLN A 391 9.61 -7.00 -1.33
C GLN A 391 9.48 -7.12 0.18
N HIS A 392 8.25 -6.92 0.67
CA HIS A 392 7.94 -6.98 2.10
C HIS A 392 7.39 -8.34 2.52
N LYS A 393 6.79 -9.10 1.60
CA LYS A 393 6.34 -10.46 1.86
C LYS A 393 7.51 -11.43 1.72
N VAL A 394 7.56 -12.38 2.64
CA VAL A 394 8.62 -13.40 2.68
C VAL A 394 8.55 -14.27 1.43
N ASN A 395 7.35 -14.68 1.02
CA ASN A 395 7.16 -15.53 -0.16
C ASN A 395 7.45 -14.78 -1.48
N ASP A 396 7.00 -13.53 -1.66
CA ASP A 396 7.39 -12.71 -2.82
C ASP A 396 8.93 -12.56 -2.94
N ARG A 397 9.63 -12.45 -1.80
CA ARG A 397 11.10 -12.42 -1.78
C ARG A 397 11.71 -13.77 -2.13
N ALA A 398 11.12 -14.88 -1.67
CA ALA A 398 11.56 -16.22 -2.02
C ALA A 398 11.40 -16.48 -3.54
N GLU A 399 10.28 -16.10 -4.13
CA GLU A 399 10.03 -16.19 -5.58
C GLU A 399 11.06 -15.39 -6.38
N LEU A 400 11.40 -14.16 -5.97
CA LEU A 400 12.48 -13.41 -6.61
C LEU A 400 13.84 -14.10 -6.51
N LEU A 401 14.14 -14.75 -5.39
CA LEU A 401 15.37 -15.52 -5.23
C LEU A 401 15.39 -16.78 -6.12
N LEU A 402 14.24 -17.40 -6.38
CA LEU A 402 14.11 -18.48 -7.37
C LEU A 402 14.40 -17.96 -8.78
N LEU A 403 13.89 -16.78 -9.15
CA LEU A 403 14.19 -16.13 -10.43
C LEU A 403 15.67 -15.74 -10.56
N VAL A 404 16.30 -15.27 -9.47
CA VAL A 404 17.76 -15.04 -9.40
C VAL A 404 18.54 -16.33 -9.59
N ALA A 405 18.13 -17.43 -8.94
CA ALA A 405 18.77 -18.73 -9.08
C ALA A 405 18.70 -19.23 -10.53
N LEU A 406 17.54 -19.09 -11.16
CA LEU A 406 17.32 -19.42 -12.57
C LEU A 406 18.21 -18.58 -13.50
N ALA A 407 18.29 -17.26 -13.30
CA ALA A 407 19.15 -16.40 -14.10
C ALA A 407 20.64 -16.78 -13.96
N HIS A 408 21.11 -17.08 -12.74
CA HIS A 408 22.47 -17.58 -12.53
C HIS A 408 22.72 -18.93 -13.21
N HIS A 409 21.73 -19.83 -13.21
CA HIS A 409 21.80 -21.10 -13.92
C HIS A 409 21.98 -20.89 -15.43
N HIS A 410 21.20 -20.02 -16.06
CA HIS A 410 21.35 -19.67 -17.48
C HIS A 410 22.71 -19.04 -17.83
N LEU A 411 23.37 -18.38 -16.87
CA LEU A 411 24.72 -17.84 -17.02
C LEU A 411 25.82 -18.90 -16.80
N GLY A 412 25.49 -20.15 -16.48
CA GLY A 412 26.45 -21.20 -16.12
C GLY A 412 27.09 -21.01 -14.73
N GLN A 413 26.50 -20.18 -13.88
CA GLN A 413 27.02 -19.83 -12.55
C GLN A 413 26.41 -20.74 -11.47
N GLY A 414 26.73 -22.04 -11.52
CA GLY A 414 26.08 -23.08 -10.69
C GLY A 414 26.13 -22.82 -9.17
N ASP A 415 27.26 -22.36 -8.64
CA ASP A 415 27.38 -22.06 -7.20
C ASP A 415 26.50 -20.89 -6.76
N ALA A 416 26.42 -19.84 -7.58
CA ALA A 416 25.54 -18.70 -7.32
C ALA A 416 24.07 -19.10 -7.40
N ALA A 417 23.70 -19.94 -8.39
CA ALA A 417 22.37 -20.49 -8.53
C ALA A 417 21.95 -21.31 -7.29
N ARG A 418 22.83 -22.23 -6.83
CA ARG A 418 22.59 -23.03 -5.62
C ARG A 418 22.49 -22.18 -4.37
N SER A 419 23.32 -21.14 -4.24
CA SER A 419 23.27 -20.19 -3.12
C SER A 419 21.93 -19.44 -3.08
N ALA A 420 21.48 -18.90 -4.20
CA ALA A 420 20.20 -18.20 -4.30
C ALA A 420 19.01 -19.13 -4.02
N LEU A 421 19.01 -20.35 -4.57
CA LEU A 421 18.00 -21.37 -4.28
C LEU A 421 18.00 -21.76 -2.79
N GLY A 422 19.18 -21.91 -2.18
CA GLY A 422 19.33 -22.16 -0.75
C GLY A 422 18.71 -21.04 0.09
N GLN A 423 18.91 -19.77 -0.29
CA GLN A 423 18.27 -18.64 0.37
C GLN A 423 16.75 -18.66 0.18
N ALA A 424 16.24 -18.91 -1.03
CA ALA A 424 14.80 -19.03 -1.28
C ALA A 424 14.15 -20.09 -0.37
N ARG A 425 14.77 -21.26 -0.24
CA ARG A 425 14.30 -22.36 0.63
C ARG A 425 14.21 -22.01 2.11
N THR A 426 15.03 -21.08 2.60
CA THR A 426 14.95 -20.64 4.02
C THR A 426 13.81 -19.67 4.28
N LEU A 427 13.25 -19.06 3.23
CA LEU A 427 12.16 -18.10 3.31
C LEU A 427 10.80 -18.72 2.95
N GLU A 428 10.76 -19.58 1.92
CA GLU A 428 9.52 -20.07 1.34
C GLU A 428 8.80 -21.07 2.26
N THR A 429 7.49 -20.87 2.39
CA THR A 429 6.63 -21.69 3.26
C THR A 429 5.63 -22.55 2.49
N LYS A 430 5.52 -22.35 1.17
CA LYS A 430 4.56 -23.03 0.28
C LYS A 430 5.32 -23.68 -0.88
N GLU A 431 4.77 -24.77 -1.40
CA GLU A 431 5.24 -25.37 -2.66
C GLU A 431 4.63 -24.62 -3.86
N SER A 432 5.48 -24.24 -4.81
CA SER A 432 5.11 -23.50 -6.03
C SER A 432 5.65 -24.24 -7.27
N ARG A 433 4.94 -24.17 -8.41
CA ARG A 433 5.40 -24.75 -9.69
C ARG A 433 6.75 -24.17 -10.09
N ILE A 434 6.96 -22.88 -9.83
CA ILE A 434 8.24 -22.23 -10.12
C ILE A 434 9.37 -22.80 -9.29
N ARG A 435 9.14 -23.10 -8.00
CA ARG A 435 10.14 -23.75 -7.17
C ARG A 435 10.47 -25.13 -7.70
N ALA A 436 9.47 -25.96 -7.97
CA ALA A 436 9.68 -27.31 -8.51
C ALA A 436 10.48 -27.28 -9.81
N TYR A 437 10.17 -26.32 -10.70
CA TYR A 437 10.90 -26.10 -11.94
C TYR A 437 12.37 -25.71 -11.70
N VAL A 438 12.64 -24.70 -10.86
CA VAL A 438 14.00 -24.24 -10.58
C VAL A 438 14.82 -25.30 -9.83
N GLU A 439 14.20 -26.06 -8.93
CA GLU A 439 14.86 -27.17 -8.23
C GLU A 439 15.25 -28.30 -9.18
N GLY A 440 14.42 -28.62 -10.17
CA GLY A 440 14.75 -29.60 -11.21
C GLY A 440 15.96 -29.19 -12.06
N LEU A 441 16.08 -27.90 -12.39
CA LEU A 441 17.19 -27.37 -13.19
C LEU A 441 18.49 -27.22 -12.40
N VAL A 442 18.42 -26.69 -11.18
CA VAL A 442 19.59 -26.33 -10.37
C VAL A 442 20.08 -27.50 -9.51
N GLY A 443 19.17 -28.37 -9.07
CA GLY A 443 19.47 -29.49 -8.18
C GLY A 443 19.90 -30.78 -8.87
N GLY A 444 19.67 -30.91 -10.19
CA GLY A 444 19.96 -32.12 -10.96
C GLY A 444 21.41 -32.27 -11.45
N GLY A 445 22.35 -31.45 -10.97
CA GLY A 445 23.73 -31.38 -11.49
C GLY A 445 24.83 -31.39 -10.45
#